data_AF-A0A5C8M281-F1
#
_entry.id   AF-A0A5C8M281-F1
#
_cell.length_a   1.000
_cell.length_b   1.000
_cell.length_c   1.000
_cell.angle_alpha   90.00
_cell.angle_beta   90.00
_cell.angle_gamma   90.00
#
_symmetry.space_group_name_H-M   'P 1'
#
loop_
_entity.id
_entity.type
_entity.pdbx_description
1 polymer ?
#
loop_
_entity_poly.entity_id
_entity_poly.type
_entity_poly.pdbx_seq_one_letter_code
_entity_poly.pdbx_strand_id
1 'polypeptide(L)' 'MIVITLMFLGFSVYEWNFLRQRNRKLKTKWIIAGAYLFAYVYVMIVFAYKALPSPNKLIEFVFMH' A
#
# COMPACT_ATOMS: atom_id res chain seq x y z
N MET A 1 -9.22 4.49 -0.61
CA MET A 1 -8.88 3.13 -0.16
C MET A 1 -9.16 2.11 -1.25
N ILE A 2 -10.43 1.82 -1.54
CA ILE A 2 -10.84 0.81 -2.56
C ILE A 2 -10.16 1.01 -3.93
N VAL A 3 -10.17 2.24 -4.47
CA VAL A 3 -9.53 2.53 -5.78
C VAL A 3 -8.03 2.22 -5.79
N ILE A 4 -7.32 2.59 -4.72
CA ILE A 4 -5.87 2.35 -4.61
C ILE A 4 -5.59 0.84 -4.50
N THR A 5 -6.38 0.12 -3.70
CA THR A 5 -6.28 -1.34 -3.59
C THR A 5 -6.52 -2.02 -4.94
N LEU A 6 -7.50 -1.56 -5.73
CA LEU A 6 -7.76 -2.08 -7.08
C LEU A 6 -6.60 -1.82 -8.03
N MET A 7 -5.97 -0.64 -7.97
CA MET A 7 -4.78 -0.34 -8.79
C MET A 7 -3.61 -1.27 -8.44
N PHE A 8 -3.33 -1.47 -7.15
CA PHE A 8 -2.27 -2.40 -6.72
C PHE A 8 -2.56 -3.85 -7.14
N LEU A 9 -3.82 -4.30 -7.07
CA LEU A 9 -4.23 -5.60 -7.60
C LEU A 9 -3.97 -5.71 -9.10
N GLY A 10 -4.33 -4.68 -9.87
CA GLY A 10 -4.08 -4.62 -11.31
C GLY A 10 -2.59 -4.72 -11.65
N PHE A 11 -1.75 -3.92 -10.99
CA PHE A 11 -0.29 -3.98 -11.15
C PHE A 11 0.29 -5.33 -10.75
N SER A 12 -0.18 -5.90 -9.64
CA SER A 12 0.27 -7.22 -9.17
C SER A 12 0.02 -8.31 -10.21
N VAL A 13 -1.18 -8.32 -10.81
CA VAL A 13 -1.56 -9.30 -11.84
C VAL A 13 -0.76 -9.09 -13.12
N TYR A 14 -0.63 -7.84 -13.57
CA TYR A 14 0.17 -7.49 -14.75
C TYR A 14 1.61 -7.96 -14.59
N GLU A 15 2.23 -7.65 -13.46
CA GLU A 15 3.64 -7.96 -13.24
C GLU A 15 3.88 -9.45 -13.00
N TRP A 16 2.95 -10.12 -12.31
CA TRP A 16 3.00 -11.58 -12.18
C TRP A 16 2.94 -12.28 -13.55
N ASN A 17 2.06 -11.80 -14.45
CA ASN A 17 1.97 -12.31 -15.81
C ASN A 17 3.25 -12.05 -16.60
N PHE A 18 3.82 -10.85 -16.50
CA PHE A 18 5.09 -10.50 -17.13
C PHE A 18 6.25 -11.41 -16.65
N LEU A 19 6.37 -11.61 -15.34
CA LEU A 19 7.40 -12.46 -14.75
C LEU A 19 7.22 -13.94 -15.09
N ARG A 20 5.98 -14.39 -15.22
CA ARG A 20 5.64 -15.75 -15.66
C ARG A 20 5.99 -15.95 -17.14
N GLN A 21 5.60 -15.03 -18.02
CA GLN A 21 5.93 -15.10 -19.45
C GLN A 21 7.45 -15.10 -19.70
N ARG A 22 8.21 -14.39 -18.88
CA ARG A 22 9.68 -14.31 -19.00
C ARG A 22 10.43 -15.43 -18.24
N ASN A 23 9.73 -16.43 -17.69
CA ASN A 23 10.32 -17.53 -16.91
C ASN A 23 11.37 -17.08 -15.88
N ARG A 24 11.12 -15.96 -15.20
CA ARG A 24 12.05 -15.42 -14.21
C ARG A 24 12.15 -16.35 -13.00
N LYS A 25 13.35 -16.40 -12.39
CA LYS A 25 13.63 -17.22 -11.20
C LYS A 25 12.65 -16.90 -10.07
N LEU A 26 12.29 -17.91 -9.28
CA LEU A 26 11.36 -17.77 -8.14
C LEU A 26 11.80 -16.67 -7.17
N LYS A 27 13.13 -16.55 -6.91
CA LYS A 27 13.70 -15.49 -6.07
C LYS A 27 13.32 -14.08 -6.55
N THR A 28 13.40 -13.82 -7.86
CA THR A 28 13.04 -12.52 -8.44
C THR A 28 11.55 -12.21 -8.24
N LYS A 29 10.68 -13.23 -8.36
CA LYS A 29 9.25 -13.07 -8.12
C LYS A 29 8.95 -12.67 -6.67
N TRP A 30 9.63 -13.29 -5.70
CA TRP A 30 9.48 -12.95 -4.29
C TRP A 30 9.99 -11.55 -3.94
N ILE A 31 11.12 -11.13 -4.53
CA ILE A 31 11.65 -9.77 -4.34
C ILE A 31 10.65 -8.73 -4.84
N ILE A 32 10.11 -8.93 -6.05
CA ILE A 32 9.15 -8.00 -6.65
C ILE A 32 7.84 -7.98 -5.85
N ALA A 33 7.31 -9.15 -5.47
CA ALA A 33 6.13 -9.24 -4.63
C ALA A 33 6.31 -8.53 -3.27
N GLY A 34 7.49 -8.69 -2.65
CA GLY A 34 7.84 -7.99 -1.42
C GLY A 34 7.92 -6.47 -1.59
N ALA A 35 8.49 -5.99 -2.69
CA ALA A 35 8.55 -4.56 -3.01
C ALA A 35 7.15 -3.95 -3.21
N TYR A 36 6.26 -4.65 -3.92
CA TYR A 36 4.87 -4.23 -4.08
C TYR A 36 4.11 -4.20 -2.75
N LEU A 37 4.28 -5.23 -1.93
CA LEU A 37 3.64 -5.29 -0.62
C LEU A 37 4.10 -4.12 0.25
N PHE A 38 5.40 -3.83 0.27
CA PHE A 38 5.95 -2.71 1.03
C PHE A 38 5.40 -1.36 0.53
N ALA A 39 5.36 -1.15 -0.79
CA ALA A 39 4.78 0.06 -1.38
C ALA A 39 3.29 0.21 -1.02
N TYR A 40 2.52 -0.87 -1.07
CA TYR A 40 1.11 -0.87 -0.66
C TYR A 40 0.96 -0.48 0.80
N VAL A 41 1.70 -1.13 1.70
CA VAL A 41 1.66 -0.82 3.15
C VAL A 41 2.04 0.63 3.41
N TYR A 42 3.07 1.16 2.76
CA TYR A 42 3.47 2.56 2.90
C TYR A 42 2.32 3.52 2.52
N VAL A 43 1.65 3.27 1.39
CA VAL A 43 0.51 4.10 0.97
C VAL A 43 -0.65 3.98 1.97
N MET A 44 -0.94 2.78 2.46
CA MET A 44 -1.97 2.57 3.48
C MET A 44 -1.67 3.36 4.75
N ILE A 45 -0.42 3.34 5.21
CA ILE A 45 0.05 4.11 6.36
C ILE A 45 -0.17 5.61 6.13
N VAL A 46 0.29 6.16 5.00
CA VAL A 46 0.14 7.60 4.70
C VAL A 46 -1.33 8.01 4.70
N PHE A 47 -2.22 7.21 4.11
CA PHE A 47 -3.65 7.52 4.12
C PHE A 47 -4.28 7.35 5.50
N ALA A 48 -3.86 6.36 6.29
CA ALA A 48 -4.30 6.21 7.67
C ALA A 48 -3.89 7.44 8.52
N TYR A 49 -2.66 7.93 8.34
CA TYR A 49 -2.21 9.18 8.98
C TYR A 49 -2.99 10.40 8.52
N LYS A 50 -3.37 10.49 7.24
CA LYS A 50 -4.23 11.59 6.74
C LYS A 50 -5.66 11.51 7.26
N ALA A 51 -6.14 10.31 7.59
CA ALA A 51 -7.46 10.12 8.18
C ALA A 51 -7.47 10.42 9.69
N LEU A 52 -6.31 10.52 10.34
CA LEU A 52 -6.25 10.99 11.73
C LEU A 52 -6.73 12.44 11.80
N PRO A 53 -7.56 12.79 12.80
CA PRO A 53 -7.95 14.18 13.02
C PRO A 53 -6.69 15.03 13.18
N SER A 54 -6.68 16.22 12.56
CA SER A 54 -5.59 17.19 12.71
C SER A 54 -5.24 17.35 14.19
N PRO A 55 -3.97 17.56 14.56
CA PRO A 55 -3.55 17.71 15.96
C PRO A 55 -4.45 18.67 16.77
N ASN A 56 -4.96 19.73 16.13
CA ASN A 56 -5.89 20.69 16.72
C ASN A 56 -7.20 20.06 17.23
N LYS A 57 -7.75 19.07 16.53
CA LYS A 57 -8.96 18.33 16.96
C LYS A 57 -8.68 17.31 18.06
N LEU A 58 -7.46 16.76 18.11
CA LEU A 58 -6.99 15.93 19.22
C LEU A 58 -6.79 16.77 20.49
N ILE A 59 -6.27 17.98 20.35
CA ILE A 59 -6.14 18.96 21.44
C ILE A 59 -7.53 19.40 21.92
N GLU A 60 -8.48 19.73 21.04
CA GLU A 60 -9.87 20.02 21.47
C GLU A 60 -10.48 18.85 22.24
N PHE A 61 -10.32 17.61 21.78
CA PHE A 61 -10.88 16.45 22.48
C PHE A 61 -10.27 16.19 23.87
N VAL A 62 -8.98 16.52 24.06
CA VAL A 62 -8.27 16.32 25.33
C VAL A 62 -8.44 17.50 26.29
N PHE A 63 -8.58 18.73 25.77
CA PHE A 63 -8.61 19.96 26.58
C PHE A 63 -10.00 20.62 26.71
N MET A 64 -11.01 20.24 25.92
CA MET A 64 -12.41 20.71 26.06
C MET A 64 -13.33 19.68 26.76
N HIS A 65 -12.78 18.73 27.52
CA HIS A 65 -13.53 17.94 28.50
C HIS A 65 -13.17 18.40 29.92
#